data_AF-A0A2H3AQV7-F1
#
_entry.id   AF-A0A2H3AQV7-F1
#
_cell.length_a   1.000
_cell.length_b   1.000
_cell.length_c   1.000
_cell.angle_alpha   90.00
_cell.angle_beta   90.00
_cell.angle_gamma   90.00
#
_symmetry.space_group_name_H-M   'P 1'
#
loop_
_entity.id
_entity.type
_entity.pdbx_description
1 polymer ?
#
loop_
_entity_poly.entity_id
_entity_poly.type
_entity_poly.pdbx_seq_one_letter_code
_entity_poly.pdbx_strand_id
1 'polypeptide(L)'
;DDCPCISCEYDRSNLGCTHPHKCASQAKRLLDNLEPKWDPRQGMNNDALDLDEEDKIRNGANTALELPMVFDPNCETGSNLSDVFRIFAGTRTE
;
A
#
# COMPACT_ATOMS: atom_id res chain seq x y z
N ASP A 1 -13.18 3.83 28.58
CA ASP A 1 -13.77 2.84 27.65
C ASP A 1 -15.16 3.21 27.19
N ASP A 2 -15.82 4.17 27.83
CA ASP A 2 -17.19 4.57 27.50
C ASP A 2 -17.26 5.79 26.57
N CYS A 3 -16.50 5.76 25.47
CA CYS A 3 -16.62 6.83 24.47
C CYS A 3 -18.06 6.81 23.89
N PRO A 4 -18.78 7.94 23.91
CA PRO A 4 -20.18 8.02 23.46
C PRO A 4 -20.31 8.31 21.95
N CYS A 5 -19.23 8.24 21.16
CA CYS A 5 -19.33 8.50 19.74
C CYS A 5 -20.06 7.35 19.02
N ILE A 6 -20.73 7.70 17.90
CA ILE A 6 -21.54 6.76 17.09
C ILE A 6 -20.73 5.52 16.70
N SER A 7 -19.46 5.68 16.31
CA SER A 7 -18.61 4.53 15.94
C SER A 7 -18.33 3.59 17.11
N CYS A 8 -17.98 4.13 18.29
CA CYS A 8 -17.73 3.30 19.47
C CYS A 8 -19.02 2.64 19.99
N GLU A 9 -20.16 3.31 19.86
CA GLU A 9 -21.45 2.70 20.17
C GLU A 9 -21.77 1.55 19.22
N TYR A 10 -21.62 1.77 17.91
CA TYR A 10 -21.82 0.73 16.91
C TYR A 10 -20.94 -0.49 17.15
N ASP A 11 -19.65 -0.29 17.43
CA ASP A 11 -18.69 -1.37 17.68
C ASP A 11 -19.07 -2.19 18.93
N ARG A 12 -19.57 -1.52 19.98
CA ARG A 12 -20.06 -2.20 21.18
C ARG A 12 -21.33 -3.00 20.89
N SER A 13 -22.32 -2.39 20.24
CA SER A 13 -23.66 -2.99 20.09
C SER A 13 -23.75 -4.02 18.96
N ASN A 14 -23.00 -3.85 17.87
CA ASN A 14 -23.11 -4.68 16.67
C ASN A 14 -21.94 -5.64 16.48
N LEU A 15 -20.74 -5.26 16.93
CA LEU A 15 -19.52 -6.08 16.77
C LEU A 15 -19.08 -6.76 18.08
N GLY A 16 -19.71 -6.43 19.21
CA GLY A 16 -19.37 -6.99 20.52
C GLY A 16 -18.00 -6.55 21.05
N CYS A 17 -17.43 -5.46 20.54
CA CYS A 17 -16.15 -4.96 21.00
C CYS A 17 -16.29 -4.35 22.40
N THR A 18 -15.50 -4.81 23.37
CA THR A 18 -15.57 -4.32 24.75
C THR A 18 -14.92 -2.94 24.94
N HIS A 19 -13.90 -2.62 24.13
CA HIS A 19 -13.08 -1.42 24.32
C HIS A 19 -12.71 -0.72 22.99
N PRO A 20 -13.68 -0.39 22.11
CA PRO A 20 -13.39 0.14 20.78
C PRO A 20 -12.56 1.43 20.81
N HIS A 21 -12.83 2.29 21.79
CA HIS A 21 -12.10 3.54 21.93
C HIS A 21 -10.61 3.35 22.27
N LYS A 22 -10.25 2.31 23.05
CA LYS A 22 -8.85 1.99 23.34
C LYS A 22 -8.13 1.55 22.07
N CYS A 23 -8.77 0.70 21.27
CA CYS A 23 -8.22 0.27 19.98
C CYS A 23 -8.00 1.45 19.05
N ALA A 24 -9.00 2.32 18.89
CA ALA A 24 -8.90 3.52 18.06
C ALA A 24 -7.80 4.48 18.56
N SER A 25 -7.68 4.67 19.87
CA SER A 25 -6.65 5.52 20.47
C SER A 25 -5.24 4.96 20.25
N GLN A 26 -5.07 3.64 20.35
CA GLN A 26 -3.79 3.01 20.08
C GLN A 26 -3.43 3.07 18.59
N ALA A 27 -4.39 2.80 17.70
CA ALA A 27 -4.20 2.97 16.26
C ALA A 27 -3.77 4.40 15.92
N LYS A 28 -4.43 5.40 16.51
CA LYS A 28 -4.05 6.81 16.36
C LYS A 28 -2.61 7.07 16.83
N ARG A 29 -2.22 6.57 18.01
CA ARG A 29 -0.85 6.72 18.52
C ARG A 29 0.20 6.08 17.61
N LEU A 30 -0.10 4.94 17.01
CA LEU A 30 0.80 4.29 16.04
C LEU A 30 0.93 5.15 14.78
N LEU A 31 -0.20 5.59 14.20
CA LEU A 31 -0.21 6.44 13.01
C LEU A 31 0.51 7.77 13.24
N ASP A 32 0.32 8.39 14.41
CA ASP A 32 0.96 9.67 14.76
C ASP A 32 2.50 9.56 14.92
N ASN A 33 3.05 8.35 15.00
CA ASN A 33 4.50 8.09 15.05
C ASN A 33 5.09 7.63 13.70
N LEU A 34 4.27 7.49 12.66
CA LEU A 34 4.79 7.14 11.33
C LEU A 34 5.49 8.36 10.71
N GLU A 35 6.64 8.13 10.06
CA GLU A 35 7.25 9.16 9.23
C GLU A 35 6.32 9.49 8.05
N PRO A 36 6.36 10.71 7.49
CA PRO A 36 5.48 11.11 6.38
C PRO A 36 5.50 10.15 5.20
N LYS A 37 6.65 9.53 4.90
CA LYS A 37 6.80 8.53 3.83
C LYS A 37 5.92 7.29 4.02
N TRP A 38 5.64 6.92 5.27
CA TRP A 38 4.92 5.69 5.63
C TRP A 38 3.51 5.97 6.16
N ASP A 39 3.13 7.24 6.34
CA ASP A 39 1.84 7.61 6.87
C ASP A 39 0.76 7.57 5.76
N PRO A 40 -0.19 6.62 5.80
CA PRO A 40 -1.20 6.45 4.76
C PRO A 40 -2.21 7.59 4.72
N ARG A 41 -2.19 8.50 5.71
CA ARG A 41 -3.02 9.71 5.74
C ARG A 41 -2.41 10.83 4.89
N GLN A 42 -1.12 10.73 4.57
CA GLN A 42 -0.49 11.63 3.61
C GLN A 42 -1.01 11.31 2.22
N GLY A 43 -1.09 12.33 1.36
CA GLY A 43 -1.47 12.11 -0.04
C GLY A 43 -0.57 11.06 -0.68
N MET A 44 -1.11 10.29 -1.63
CA MET A 44 -0.32 9.37 -2.44
C MET A 44 0.89 10.09 -3.03
N ASN A 45 1.96 9.35 -3.32
CA ASN A 45 3.12 9.88 -4.02
C ASN A 45 2.63 10.55 -5.32
N ASN A 46 2.52 11.87 -5.32
CA ASN A 46 2.17 12.65 -6.49
C ASN A 46 3.47 12.94 -7.24
N ASP A 47 4.17 11.86 -7.58
CA ASP A 47 5.47 11.87 -8.24
C ASP A 47 5.32 12.06 -9.76
N ALA A 48 4.08 12.12 -10.25
CA ALA A 48 3.72 12.23 -11.65
C ALA A 48 4.33 11.12 -12.52
N LEU A 49 4.55 9.94 -11.94
CA LEU A 49 5.07 8.76 -12.65
C LEU A 49 3.97 7.86 -13.20
N ASP A 50 2.71 8.10 -12.84
CA ASP A 50 1.56 7.42 -13.43
C ASP A 50 1.53 7.64 -14.94
N LEU A 51 1.32 6.56 -15.71
CA LEU A 51 1.10 6.66 -17.14
C LEU A 51 -0.20 7.41 -17.42
N ASP A 52 -0.15 8.40 -18.30
CA ASP A 52 -1.36 8.99 -18.84
C ASP A 52 -2.04 8.04 -19.86
N GLU A 53 -3.21 8.43 -20.35
CA GLU A 53 -3.95 7.60 -21.30
C GLU A 53 -3.22 7.46 -22.65
N GLU A 54 -2.43 8.45 -23.06
CA GLU A 54 -1.66 8.39 -24.31
C GLU A 54 -0.50 7.40 -24.18
N ASP A 55 0.19 7.41 -23.04
CA ASP A 55 1.23 6.45 -22.67
C ASP A 55 0.70 5.02 -22.68
N LYS A 56 -0.47 4.77 -22.09
CA LYS A 56 -1.11 3.44 -22.08
C LYS A 56 -1.42 2.95 -23.49
N ILE A 57 -2.01 3.80 -24.33
CA ILE A 57 -2.33 3.46 -25.72
C ILE A 57 -1.05 3.17 -26.50
N ARG A 58 -0.03 4.02 -26.36
CA ARG A 58 1.27 3.84 -27.03
C ARG A 58 1.96 2.56 -26.59
N ASN A 59 1.99 2.28 -25.30
CA ASN A 59 2.58 1.05 -24.76
C ASN A 59 1.85 -0.20 -25.28
N GLY A 60 0.52 -0.18 -25.35
CA GLY A 60 -0.25 -1.29 -25.91
C GLY A 60 0.09 -1.59 -27.37
N ALA A 61 0.24 -0.56 -28.19
CA ALA A 61 0.69 -0.70 -29.58
C ALA A 61 2.14 -1.19 -29.68
N ASN A 62 3.04 -0.62 -28.87
CA ASN A 62 4.46 -0.95 -28.89
C ASN A 62 4.74 -2.37 -28.38
N THR A 63 3.91 -2.90 -27.48
CA THR A 63 3.98 -4.31 -27.04
C THR A 63 3.86 -5.26 -28.23
N ALA A 64 2.88 -5.03 -29.12
CA ALA A 64 2.65 -5.89 -30.28
C ALA A 64 3.75 -5.80 -31.35
N LEU A 65 4.53 -4.71 -31.33
CA LEU A 65 5.57 -4.39 -32.31
C LEU A 65 6.99 -4.54 -31.75
N GLU A 66 7.14 -4.98 -30.50
CA GLU A 66 8.41 -5.06 -29.77
C GLU A 66 9.19 -3.73 -29.79
N LEU A 67 8.47 -2.61 -29.67
CA LEU A 67 9.03 -1.26 -29.65
C LEU A 67 9.23 -0.74 -28.22
N PRO A 68 10.06 0.30 -28.00
CA PRO A 68 10.28 0.89 -26.68
C PRO A 68 8.98 1.36 -26.02
N MET A 69 8.85 1.14 -24.71
CA MET A 69 7.68 1.52 -23.91
C MET A 69 8.09 2.38 -22.72
N VAL A 70 7.17 3.20 -22.23
CA VAL A 70 7.33 3.90 -20.94
C VAL A 70 7.01 2.91 -19.83
N PHE A 71 7.87 2.84 -18.81
CA PHE A 71 7.66 1.93 -17.68
C PHE A 71 6.45 2.40 -16.84
N ASP A 72 5.52 1.48 -16.56
CA ASP A 72 4.40 1.70 -15.64
C ASP A 72 4.82 1.35 -14.20
N PRO A 73 4.98 2.31 -13.28
CA PRO A 73 5.35 2.03 -11.90
C PRO A 73 4.25 1.29 -11.12
N ASN A 74 3.02 1.26 -11.63
CA ASN A 74 1.90 0.52 -11.04
C ASN A 74 1.73 -0.87 -11.66
N CYS A 75 2.69 -1.36 -12.45
CA CYS A 75 2.60 -2.68 -13.02
C CYS A 75 2.53 -3.74 -11.90
N GLU A 76 1.37 -4.38 -11.77
CA GLU A 76 1.22 -5.51 -10.86
C GLU A 76 1.88 -6.74 -11.51
N THR A 77 3.01 -7.19 -10.97
CA THR A 77 3.50 -8.54 -11.30
C THR A 77 2.57 -9.56 -10.67
N GLY A 78 1.75 -10.21 -11.48
CA GLY A 78 0.91 -11.35 -11.05
C GLY A 78 1.69 -12.63 -10.68
N SER A 79 3.01 -12.55 -10.61
CA SER A 79 3.91 -13.65 -10.24
C SER A 79 4.17 -13.67 -8.73
N ASN A 80 4.69 -14.79 -8.22
CA ASN A 80 5.03 -14.88 -6.81
C ASN A 80 6.23 -13.95 -6.51
N LEU A 81 6.31 -13.42 -5.29
CA LEU A 81 7.49 -12.66 -4.83
C LEU A 81 8.80 -13.44 -5.01
N SER A 82 8.76 -14.77 -4.92
CA SER A 82 9.91 -15.64 -5.18
C SER A 82 10.45 -15.56 -6.61
N ASP A 83 9.63 -15.14 -7.57
CA ASP A 83 9.98 -15.07 -8.99
C ASP A 83 10.81 -13.82 -9.32
N VAL A 84 10.66 -12.77 -8.50
CA VAL A 84 11.32 -11.46 -8.67
C VAL A 84 12.43 -11.21 -7.66
N PHE A 85 12.30 -11.66 -6.42
CA PHE A 85 13.32 -11.47 -5.38
C PHE A 85 14.25 -12.68 -5.27
N ARG A 86 15.53 -12.49 -5.58
CA ARG A 86 16.59 -13.48 -5.31
C ARG A 86 17.37 -13.09 -4.06
N ILE A 87 17.37 -13.95 -3.05
CA ILE A 87 18.21 -13.80 -1.85
C ILE A 87 19.49 -14.57 -2.09
N PHE A 88 20.61 -13.86 -2.10
CA PHE A 88 21.95 -14.46 -2.13
C PHE A 88 22.52 -14.46 -0.71
N ALA A 89 22.18 -15.48 0.07
CA ALA A 89 22.86 -15.70 1.34
C ALA A 89 24.22 -16.34 1.05
N GLY A 90 25.29 -15.58 1.25
CA GLY A 90 26.64 -16.14 1.18
C GLY A 90 26.82 -17.17 2.28
N THR A 91 27.09 -18.42 1.93
CA THR A 91 27.64 -19.38 2.89
C THR A 91 29.05 -18.92 3.22
N ARG A 92 29.28 -18.36 4.41
CA ARG A 92 30.64 -18.31 4.96
C ARG A 92 31.10 -19.75 5.16
N THR A 93 31.90 -20.25 4.23
CA THR A 93 32.79 -21.38 4.50
C THR A 93 33.97 -20.81 5.30
N GLU A 94 34.10 -21.27 6.54
CA GLU A 94 35.30 -21.05 7.37
C GLU A 94 36.55 -21.70 6.75
#